data_AF-A0A418QTH4-F1
#
_entry.id   AF-A0A418QTH4-F1
#
_cell.length_a   1.000
_cell.length_b   1.000
_cell.length_c   1.000
_cell.angle_alpha   90.00
_cell.angle_beta   90.00
_cell.angle_gamma   90.00
#
_symmetry.space_group_name_H-M   'P 1'
#
loop_
_entity.id
_entity.type
_entity.pdbx_description
1 polymer ?
#
loop_
_entity_poly.entity_id
_entity_poly.type
_entity_poly.pdbx_seq_one_letter_code
_entity_poly.pdbx_strand_id
1 'polypeptide(L)'
;MKLSFLCLPLLVLLAACGPPQPTDTATAAPPLPAVPGPDLMALADSNAARLLLAYGREYPGQEVVLRTRLGTMRIRLYEDTPIHAANFLLLSRKGVFDESVFNRVVKGLVIQGGGSEQRTIDMRSYRLPPEIRPHHFHKRGALAMARYDGAMNPDRLSSNNDFYIVQGEPLTPEQARAAAGRALTPEQVKAYSTGGGVPGLDGQYTVFGEVVEGLDVIDKIANEPVGMDNWPTKDVGIKVEVLK
;
A
#
# COMPACT_ATOMS: atom_id res chain seq x y z
N MET A 1 -9.36 -94.37 8.09
CA MET A 1 -8.03 -93.89 8.52
C MET A 1 -7.46 -93.09 7.37
N LYS A 2 -7.28 -91.78 7.59
CA LYS A 2 -6.60 -90.77 6.74
C LYS A 2 -7.18 -90.50 5.34
N LEU A 3 -7.21 -89.30 4.81
CA LEU A 3 -7.24 -87.90 5.28
C LEU A 3 -7.21 -87.13 3.95
N SER A 4 -8.28 -86.44 3.58
CA SER A 4 -8.28 -85.62 2.37
C SER A 4 -7.37 -84.41 2.58
N PHE A 5 -6.35 -84.26 1.72
CA PHE A 5 -5.44 -83.12 1.75
C PHE A 5 -6.11 -81.89 1.14
N LEU A 6 -6.31 -80.87 1.97
CA LEU A 6 -6.72 -79.52 1.59
C LEU A 6 -5.46 -78.76 1.14
N CYS A 7 -5.35 -78.50 -0.15
CA CYS A 7 -4.26 -77.69 -0.72
C CYS A 7 -4.65 -76.20 -0.64
N LEU A 8 -3.97 -75.45 0.23
CA LEU A 8 -4.13 -74.00 0.38
C LEU A 8 -3.26 -73.30 -0.67
N PRO A 9 -3.79 -72.40 -1.53
CA PRO A 9 -2.96 -71.66 -2.47
C PRO A 9 -2.23 -70.52 -1.77
N LEU A 10 -0.91 -70.48 -1.96
CA LEU A 10 0.02 -69.46 -1.49
C LEU A 10 -0.25 -68.14 -2.25
N LEU A 11 -0.68 -67.11 -1.52
CA LEU A 11 -0.88 -65.76 -2.03
C LEU A 11 0.49 -65.10 -2.25
N VAL A 12 0.91 -64.97 -3.50
CA VAL A 12 2.13 -64.24 -3.88
C VAL A 12 1.82 -62.74 -3.87
N LEU A 13 2.36 -62.01 -2.88
CA LEU A 13 2.41 -60.55 -2.91
C LEU A 13 3.39 -60.09 -3.99
N LEU A 14 2.87 -59.56 -5.09
CA LEU A 14 3.66 -58.81 -6.06
C LEU A 14 4.00 -57.43 -5.47
N ALA A 15 5.25 -57.26 -5.05
CA ALA A 15 5.81 -55.96 -4.74
C ALA A 15 5.94 -55.15 -6.04
N ALA A 16 5.12 -54.10 -6.17
CA ALA A 16 5.22 -53.16 -7.27
C ALA A 16 6.41 -52.21 -7.03
N CYS A 17 7.53 -52.43 -7.72
CA CYS A 17 8.61 -51.46 -7.85
C CYS A 17 8.19 -50.40 -8.89
N GLY A 18 7.53 -49.33 -8.45
CA GLY A 18 7.39 -48.10 -9.24
C GLY A 18 8.65 -47.23 -9.13
N PRO A 19 9.04 -46.47 -10.17
CA PRO A 19 10.16 -45.55 -10.07
C PRO A 19 9.87 -44.46 -9.02
N PRO A 20 10.89 -43.99 -8.27
CA PRO A 20 10.72 -42.94 -7.29
C PRO A 20 10.19 -41.67 -7.97
N GLN A 21 9.09 -41.13 -7.44
CA GLN A 21 8.60 -39.81 -7.82
C GLN A 21 9.68 -38.77 -7.48
N PRO A 22 10.00 -37.83 -8.38
CA PRO A 22 10.92 -36.76 -8.05
C PRO A 22 10.35 -35.97 -6.88
N THR A 23 11.08 -35.97 -5.76
CA THR A 23 10.81 -35.10 -4.63
C THR A 23 10.95 -33.67 -5.13
N ASP A 24 9.82 -32.97 -5.19
CA ASP A 24 9.74 -31.55 -5.50
C ASP A 24 10.36 -30.78 -4.33
N THR A 25 11.69 -30.77 -4.31
CA THR A 25 12.48 -29.84 -3.52
C THR A 25 12.38 -28.51 -4.25
N ALA A 26 11.29 -27.78 -3.97
CA ALA A 26 11.20 -26.37 -4.26
C ALA A 26 12.44 -25.72 -3.64
N THR A 27 13.46 -25.53 -4.48
CA THR A 27 14.69 -24.86 -4.10
C THR A 27 14.26 -23.45 -3.71
N ALA A 28 14.35 -23.13 -2.42
CA ALA A 28 14.09 -21.79 -1.94
C ALA A 28 14.86 -20.83 -2.84
N ALA A 29 14.14 -19.91 -3.48
CA ALA A 29 14.77 -18.89 -4.29
C ALA A 29 15.88 -18.24 -3.46
N PRO A 30 17.07 -18.01 -4.03
CA PRO A 30 18.16 -17.36 -3.29
C PRO A 30 17.62 -16.08 -2.66
N PRO A 31 18.00 -15.77 -1.40
CA PRO A 31 17.53 -14.57 -0.73
C PRO A 31 17.79 -13.39 -1.66
N LEU A 32 16.73 -12.63 -1.97
CA LEU A 32 16.85 -11.41 -2.75
C LEU A 32 17.97 -10.57 -2.12
N PRO A 33 18.82 -9.91 -2.92
CA PRO A 33 19.86 -9.06 -2.38
C PRO A 33 19.25 -8.11 -1.36
N ALA A 34 19.86 -8.01 -0.18
CA ALA A 34 19.34 -7.20 0.91
C ALA A 34 19.08 -5.79 0.39
N VAL A 35 17.81 -5.39 0.39
CA VAL A 35 17.39 -4.07 -0.08
C VAL A 35 18.16 -3.03 0.74
N PRO A 36 18.93 -2.14 0.11
CA PRO A 36 19.75 -1.19 0.83
C PRO A 36 18.91 -0.15 1.58
N GLY A 37 19.51 0.56 2.53
CA GLY A 37 18.86 1.58 3.34
C GLY A 37 18.77 1.20 4.84
N PRO A 38 18.18 2.09 5.66
CA PRO A 38 18.12 1.90 7.10
C PRO A 38 17.35 0.64 7.49
N ASP A 39 17.74 0.06 8.63
CA ASP A 39 16.96 -0.97 9.31
C ASP A 39 15.63 -0.37 9.79
N LEU A 40 14.53 -1.03 9.46
CA LEU A 40 13.17 -0.60 9.81
C LEU A 40 12.94 -0.62 11.34
N MET A 41 13.68 -1.42 12.09
CA MET A 41 13.64 -1.42 13.56
C MET A 41 14.41 -0.27 14.20
N ALA A 42 15.34 0.34 13.46
CA ALA A 42 16.14 1.47 13.92
C ALA A 42 15.45 2.84 13.68
N LEU A 43 14.40 2.88 12.87
CA LEU A 43 13.64 4.10 12.59
C LEU A 43 12.75 4.48 13.79
N ALA A 44 12.83 5.75 14.18
CA ALA A 44 12.08 6.35 15.25
C ALA A 44 11.78 7.81 14.90
N ASP A 45 10.78 8.41 15.56
CA ASP A 45 10.41 9.83 15.35
C ASP A 45 11.62 10.78 15.40
N SER A 46 12.60 10.51 16.27
CA SER A 46 13.79 11.34 16.47
C SER A 46 14.83 11.27 15.34
N ASN A 47 14.79 10.24 14.49
CA ASN A 47 15.82 10.00 13.47
C ASN A 47 15.28 9.74 12.06
N ALA A 48 13.99 9.41 11.92
CA ALA A 48 13.41 8.94 10.67
C ALA A 48 13.60 9.95 9.54
N ALA A 49 13.24 11.22 9.76
CA ALA A 49 13.40 12.27 8.75
C ALA A 49 14.84 12.37 8.21
N ARG A 50 15.84 12.39 9.10
CA ARG A 50 17.26 12.49 8.71
C ARG A 50 17.72 11.26 7.92
N LEU A 51 17.37 10.06 8.38
CA LEU A 51 17.78 8.81 7.76
C LEU A 51 17.09 8.60 6.40
N LEU A 52 15.81 8.94 6.31
CA LEU A 52 15.03 8.88 5.07
C LEU A 52 15.54 9.88 4.03
N LEU A 53 15.89 11.11 4.43
CA LEU A 53 16.50 12.07 3.52
C LEU A 53 17.85 11.57 2.97
N ALA A 54 18.68 10.95 3.81
CA ALA A 54 19.94 10.35 3.36
C ALA A 54 19.66 9.19 2.38
N TYR A 55 18.73 8.30 2.74
CA TYR A 55 18.31 7.19 1.90
C TYR A 55 17.80 7.63 0.52
N GLY A 56 16.89 8.62 0.47
CA GLY A 56 16.31 9.10 -0.77
C GLY A 56 17.33 9.76 -1.72
N ARG A 57 18.42 10.33 -1.19
CA ARG A 57 19.53 10.85 -2.01
C ARG A 57 20.36 9.75 -2.64
N GLU A 58 20.59 8.67 -1.91
CA GLU A 58 21.42 7.55 -2.37
C GLU A 58 20.63 6.59 -3.28
N TYR A 59 19.34 6.41 -3.01
CA TYR A 59 18.44 5.51 -3.72
C TYR A 59 17.20 6.25 -4.23
N PRO A 60 17.36 7.15 -5.21
CA PRO A 60 16.26 7.94 -5.73
C PRO A 60 15.19 7.06 -6.40
N GLY A 61 14.01 7.63 -6.58
CA GLY A 61 12.89 7.02 -7.28
C GLY A 61 11.77 8.04 -7.38
N GLN A 62 11.14 8.15 -8.55
CA GLN A 62 10.08 9.14 -8.79
C GLN A 62 8.76 8.48 -9.16
N GLU A 63 8.77 7.18 -9.46
CA GLU A 63 7.58 6.46 -9.82
C GLU A 63 7.55 5.06 -9.22
N VAL A 64 6.33 4.61 -8.92
CA VAL A 64 6.04 3.26 -8.45
C VAL A 64 4.84 2.71 -9.21
N VAL A 65 4.79 1.39 -9.33
CA VAL A 65 3.65 0.66 -9.87
C VAL A 65 3.01 -0.12 -8.74
N LEU A 66 1.75 0.23 -8.42
CA LEU A 66 0.93 -0.45 -7.43
C LEU A 66 -0.04 -1.39 -8.12
N ARG A 67 0.07 -2.69 -7.84
CA ARG A 67 -0.79 -3.75 -8.42
C ARG A 67 -1.72 -4.32 -7.38
N THR A 68 -2.95 -4.61 -7.82
CA THR A 68 -3.97 -5.32 -7.06
C THR A 68 -4.71 -6.29 -7.98
N ARG A 69 -5.61 -7.11 -7.42
CA ARG A 69 -6.54 -7.93 -8.22
C ARG A 69 -7.51 -7.11 -9.09
N LEU A 70 -7.62 -5.81 -8.86
CA LEU A 70 -8.55 -4.90 -9.55
C LEU A 70 -7.89 -4.05 -10.64
N GLY A 71 -6.58 -4.14 -10.76
CA GLY A 71 -5.81 -3.43 -11.79
C GLY A 71 -4.48 -2.92 -11.26
N THR A 72 -3.86 -2.08 -12.08
CA THR A 72 -2.56 -1.48 -11.82
C THR A 72 -2.68 0.03 -11.84
N MET A 73 -2.05 0.69 -10.88
CA MET A 73 -1.87 2.14 -10.83
C MET A 73 -0.40 2.48 -10.99
N ARG A 74 -0.07 3.39 -11.91
CA ARG A 74 1.25 4.04 -11.94
C ARG A 74 1.15 5.32 -11.14
N ILE A 75 2.06 5.50 -10.20
CA ILE A 75 2.04 6.60 -9.24
C ILE A 75 3.35 7.36 -9.37
N ARG A 76 3.25 8.68 -9.51
CA ARG A 76 4.38 9.61 -9.43
C ARG A 76 4.51 10.16 -8.01
N LEU A 77 5.72 10.20 -7.48
CA LEU A 77 6.06 10.81 -6.19
C LEU A 77 6.61 12.23 -6.41
N TYR A 78 6.35 13.14 -5.48
CA TYR A 78 6.78 14.53 -5.57
C TYR A 78 8.14 14.76 -4.92
N GLU A 79 9.00 15.52 -5.58
CA GLU A 79 10.37 15.80 -5.14
C GLU A 79 10.45 16.72 -3.91
N ASP A 80 9.48 17.63 -3.75
CA ASP A 80 9.41 18.61 -2.67
C ASP A 80 8.70 18.10 -1.41
N THR A 81 8.38 16.81 -1.38
CA THR A 81 8.01 16.01 -0.18
C THR A 81 8.98 14.83 0.01
N PRO A 82 10.29 15.11 0.14
CA PRO A 82 11.33 14.09 0.05
C PRO A 82 11.30 13.08 1.19
N ILE A 83 10.84 13.43 2.40
CA ILE A 83 10.78 12.48 3.51
C ILE A 83 9.71 11.41 3.24
N HIS A 84 8.52 11.84 2.80
CA HIS A 84 7.42 10.91 2.50
C HIS A 84 7.73 10.06 1.27
N ALA A 85 8.28 10.67 0.21
CA ALA A 85 8.69 9.93 -0.97
C ALA A 85 9.76 8.87 -0.63
N ALA A 86 10.82 9.24 0.10
CA ALA A 86 11.87 8.30 0.51
C ALA A 86 11.35 7.19 1.43
N ASN A 87 10.44 7.51 2.35
CA ASN A 87 9.76 6.53 3.18
C ASN A 87 8.98 5.52 2.35
N PHE A 88 8.15 6.00 1.42
CA PHE A 88 7.36 5.15 0.57
C PHE A 88 8.25 4.22 -0.28
N LEU A 89 9.31 4.76 -0.89
CA LEU A 89 10.29 3.98 -1.65
C LEU A 89 11.00 2.92 -0.81
N LEU A 90 11.41 3.27 0.42
CA LEU A 90 12.06 2.34 1.35
C LEU A 90 11.12 1.17 1.66
N LEU A 91 9.89 1.47 2.09
CA LEU A 91 8.91 0.46 2.47
C LEU A 91 8.47 -0.39 1.27
N SER A 92 8.34 0.19 0.08
CA SER A 92 8.09 -0.56 -1.17
C SER A 92 9.22 -1.53 -1.46
N ARG A 93 10.48 -1.07 -1.49
CA ARG A 93 11.62 -1.93 -1.82
C ARG A 93 11.84 -3.02 -0.77
N LYS A 94 11.59 -2.71 0.52
CA LYS A 94 11.66 -3.68 1.62
C LYS A 94 10.50 -4.69 1.62
N GLY A 95 9.50 -4.54 0.74
CA GLY A 95 8.36 -5.44 0.63
C GLY A 95 7.27 -5.20 1.69
N VAL A 96 7.33 -4.12 2.46
CA VAL A 96 6.35 -3.86 3.54
C VAL A 96 4.95 -3.66 2.99
N PHE A 97 4.82 -2.96 1.86
CA PHE A 97 3.53 -2.79 1.20
C PHE A 97 3.03 -4.05 0.50
N ASP A 98 3.94 -4.97 0.16
CA ASP A 98 3.59 -6.24 -0.48
C ASP A 98 2.86 -7.20 0.47
N GLU A 99 2.95 -6.96 1.77
CA GLU A 99 2.23 -7.67 2.83
C GLU A 99 1.02 -6.87 3.33
N SER A 100 0.63 -5.79 2.65
CA SER A 100 -0.46 -4.90 3.05
C SER A 100 -1.69 -5.01 2.14
N VAL A 101 -2.80 -4.46 2.62
CA VAL A 101 -4.07 -4.40 1.88
C VAL A 101 -4.62 -2.97 1.88
N PHE A 102 -5.62 -2.69 1.05
CA PHE A 102 -6.52 -1.57 1.28
C PHE A 102 -7.47 -1.92 2.43
N ASN A 103 -7.15 -1.44 3.62
CA ASN A 103 -7.81 -1.79 4.87
C ASN A 103 -8.92 -0.80 5.29
N ARG A 104 -9.18 0.26 4.50
CA ARG A 104 -10.33 1.16 4.72
C ARG A 104 -10.73 1.86 3.42
N VAL A 105 -11.98 1.69 3.00
CA VAL A 105 -12.52 2.25 1.75
C VAL A 105 -13.77 3.07 2.05
N VAL A 106 -13.69 4.39 1.80
CA VAL A 106 -14.83 5.30 1.97
C VAL A 106 -15.19 5.90 0.62
N LYS A 107 -16.27 5.39 0.03
CA LYS A 107 -16.77 5.82 -1.27
C LYS A 107 -17.08 7.33 -1.29
N GLY A 108 -16.64 8.00 -2.35
CA GLY A 108 -16.69 9.45 -2.51
C GLY A 108 -15.58 10.22 -1.79
N LEU A 109 -14.69 9.52 -1.08
CA LEU A 109 -13.64 10.13 -0.25
C LEU A 109 -12.25 9.59 -0.64
N VAL A 110 -11.86 8.43 -0.11
CA VAL A 110 -10.51 7.88 -0.23
C VAL A 110 -10.53 6.34 -0.18
N ILE A 111 -9.52 5.73 -0.81
CA ILE A 111 -9.11 4.34 -0.56
C ILE A 111 -7.82 4.37 0.26
N GLN A 112 -7.85 3.80 1.46
CA GLN A 112 -6.75 3.80 2.41
C GLN A 112 -6.14 2.40 2.52
N GLY A 113 -4.81 2.33 2.48
CA GLY A 113 -4.05 1.10 2.52
C GLY A 113 -2.74 1.22 3.27
N GLY A 114 -1.98 0.13 3.29
CA GLY A 114 -0.72 0.02 4.02
C GLY A 114 -0.83 -0.69 5.37
N GLY A 115 -2.06 -0.93 5.85
CA GLY A 115 -2.34 -1.80 6.99
C GLY A 115 -2.18 -3.28 6.65
N SER A 116 -1.83 -4.09 7.65
CA SER A 116 -1.70 -5.54 7.55
C SER A 116 -1.94 -6.19 8.90
N GLU A 117 -2.73 -7.27 8.93
CA GLU A 117 -2.87 -8.14 10.11
C GLU A 117 -1.87 -9.31 10.11
N GLN A 118 -1.15 -9.53 9.01
CA GLN A 118 -0.31 -10.72 8.79
C GLN A 118 1.12 -10.35 8.38
N ARG A 119 1.60 -9.17 8.81
CA ARG A 119 2.94 -8.69 8.48
C ARG A 119 4.01 -9.64 9.02
N THR A 120 4.93 -10.06 8.17
CA THR A 120 6.11 -10.88 8.51
C THR A 120 7.39 -10.05 8.60
N ILE A 121 7.40 -8.87 7.98
CA ILE A 121 8.54 -7.94 8.05
C ILE A 121 8.48 -7.12 9.35
N ASP A 122 9.49 -7.29 10.19
CA ASP A 122 9.67 -6.49 11.41
C ASP A 122 9.90 -5.02 11.07
N MET A 123 9.08 -4.15 11.66
CA MET A 123 9.21 -2.70 11.52
C MET A 123 8.72 -2.02 12.79
N ARG A 124 9.54 -1.10 13.31
CA ARG A 124 9.11 -0.23 14.39
C ARG A 124 8.08 0.78 13.88
N SER A 125 7.09 1.12 14.70
CA SER A 125 6.24 2.28 14.43
C SER A 125 7.02 3.58 14.67
N TYR A 126 6.99 4.47 13.67
CA TYR A 126 7.53 5.81 13.71
C TYR A 126 6.63 6.75 12.91
N ARG A 127 6.79 8.05 13.10
CA ARG A 127 6.00 9.07 12.44
C ARG A 127 6.87 10.02 11.63
N LEU A 128 6.26 10.61 10.60
CA LEU A 128 6.92 11.53 9.68
C LEU A 128 6.50 12.98 9.97
N PRO A 129 7.43 13.94 10.03
CA PRO A 129 7.07 15.35 10.12
C PRO A 129 6.31 15.79 8.86
N PRO A 130 5.29 16.66 8.98
CA PRO A 130 4.44 17.02 7.84
C PRO A 130 5.18 17.83 6.78
N GLU A 131 4.97 17.51 5.49
CA GLU A 131 5.53 18.23 4.34
C GLU A 131 4.41 18.91 3.54
N ILE A 132 3.67 19.81 4.19
CA ILE A 132 2.50 20.45 3.57
C ILE A 132 2.93 21.45 2.49
N ARG A 133 2.46 21.22 1.26
CA ARG A 133 2.70 22.08 0.10
C ARG A 133 1.37 22.60 -0.45
N PRO A 134 1.12 23.92 -0.49
CA PRO A 134 -0.17 24.47 -0.95
C PRO A 134 -0.57 24.09 -2.38
N HIS A 135 0.41 23.79 -3.24
CA HIS A 135 0.19 23.33 -4.61
C HIS A 135 -0.05 21.81 -4.73
N HIS A 136 0.21 21.04 -3.68
CA HIS A 136 -0.18 19.62 -3.58
C HIS A 136 -1.44 19.50 -2.74
N PHE A 137 -2.57 19.36 -3.41
CA PHE A 137 -3.89 19.34 -2.80
C PHE A 137 -4.63 18.05 -3.14
N HIS A 138 -5.70 17.76 -2.41
CA HIS A 138 -6.40 16.48 -2.44
C HIS A 138 -7.35 16.36 -3.63
N LYS A 139 -6.86 16.63 -4.84
CA LYS A 139 -7.56 16.29 -6.09
C LYS A 139 -7.67 14.77 -6.23
N ARG A 140 -8.60 14.31 -7.05
CA ARG A 140 -8.71 12.89 -7.43
C ARG A 140 -7.35 12.32 -7.88
N GLY A 141 -7.03 11.13 -7.39
CA GLY A 141 -5.76 10.44 -7.65
C GLY A 141 -4.59 10.90 -6.77
N ALA A 142 -4.73 11.96 -5.96
CA ALA A 142 -3.68 12.38 -5.03
C ALA A 142 -3.36 11.26 -4.03
N LEU A 143 -2.07 10.99 -3.83
CA LEU A 143 -1.53 10.08 -2.82
C LEU A 143 -1.09 10.88 -1.61
N ALA A 144 -1.64 10.57 -0.44
CA ALA A 144 -1.35 11.27 0.80
C ALA A 144 -1.17 10.30 1.97
N MET A 145 -0.46 10.76 2.99
CA MET A 145 -0.19 9.93 4.18
C MET A 145 -1.25 10.15 5.26
N ALA A 146 -1.76 9.06 5.83
CA ALA A 146 -2.69 9.11 6.94
C ALA A 146 -2.02 9.66 8.20
N ARG A 147 -2.87 10.07 9.14
CA ARG A 147 -2.48 10.54 10.47
C ARG A 147 -3.53 10.10 11.46
N TYR A 148 -3.09 9.80 12.68
CA TYR A 148 -3.95 9.43 13.80
C TYR A 148 -3.75 10.35 15.02
N ASP A 149 -4.51 10.06 16.08
CA ASP A 149 -4.42 10.63 17.44
C ASP A 149 -4.86 12.09 17.62
N GLY A 150 -5.31 12.77 16.56
CA GLY A 150 -6.00 14.07 16.67
C GLY A 150 -5.25 15.07 17.56
N ALA A 151 -5.89 15.53 18.64
CA ALA A 151 -5.31 16.48 19.59
C ALA A 151 -4.05 15.97 20.31
N MET A 152 -3.86 14.65 20.41
CA MET A 152 -2.67 14.03 20.99
C MET A 152 -1.48 13.98 20.01
N ASN A 153 -1.69 14.43 18.76
CA ASN A 153 -0.66 14.62 17.75
C ASN A 153 -0.70 16.06 17.21
N PRO A 154 -0.38 17.06 18.05
CA PRO A 154 -0.50 18.48 17.70
C PRO A 154 0.47 18.91 16.59
N ASP A 155 1.63 18.24 16.50
CA ASP A 155 2.63 18.45 15.44
C ASP A 155 2.23 17.80 14.11
N ARG A 156 1.06 17.14 14.08
CA ARG A 156 0.43 16.62 12.87
C ARG A 156 1.30 15.61 12.13
N LEU A 157 2.08 14.82 12.87
CA LEU A 157 2.98 13.82 12.33
C LEU A 157 2.19 12.72 11.60
N SER A 158 2.63 12.35 10.41
CA SER A 158 2.00 11.31 9.59
C SER A 158 2.39 9.90 10.05
N SER A 159 1.53 8.92 9.77
CA SER A 159 1.88 7.49 9.84
C SER A 159 3.09 7.19 8.94
N ASN A 160 3.84 6.14 9.24
CA ASN A 160 4.90 5.66 8.37
C ASN A 160 4.38 4.76 7.24
N ASN A 161 3.31 3.99 7.45
CA ASN A 161 2.86 3.00 6.48
C ASN A 161 1.42 3.21 5.99
N ASP A 162 0.58 3.94 6.72
CA ASP A 162 -0.81 4.08 6.30
C ASP A 162 -0.98 5.26 5.35
N PHE A 163 -1.25 4.98 4.08
CA PHE A 163 -1.46 5.97 3.04
C PHE A 163 -2.88 5.88 2.50
N TYR A 164 -3.30 6.89 1.74
CA TYR A 164 -4.54 6.83 1.00
C TYR A 164 -4.43 7.51 -0.36
N ILE A 165 -5.25 7.03 -1.29
CA ILE A 165 -5.43 7.62 -2.61
C ILE A 165 -6.82 8.25 -2.65
N VAL A 166 -6.88 9.50 -3.09
CA VAL A 166 -8.12 10.25 -3.18
C VAL A 166 -8.99 9.69 -4.31
N GLN A 167 -10.21 9.26 -3.96
CA GLN A 167 -11.24 9.00 -4.97
C GLN A 167 -11.93 10.30 -5.33
N GLY A 168 -12.65 10.92 -4.37
CA GLY A 168 -13.32 12.22 -4.48
C GLY A 168 -14.19 12.42 -5.73
N GLU A 169 -15.49 12.62 -5.56
CA GLU A 169 -16.35 12.94 -6.70
C GLU A 169 -16.22 14.42 -7.15
N PRO A 170 -16.53 14.74 -8.42
CA PRO A 170 -16.63 16.12 -8.89
C PRO A 170 -17.55 16.98 -8.02
N LEU A 171 -17.09 18.20 -7.69
CA LEU A 171 -17.82 19.17 -6.88
C LEU A 171 -18.16 20.41 -7.69
N THR A 172 -19.32 21.01 -7.48
CA THR A 172 -19.55 22.36 -8.01
C THR A 172 -18.51 23.33 -7.43
N PRO A 173 -18.19 24.42 -8.13
CA PRO A 173 -17.27 25.43 -7.61
C PRO A 173 -17.66 25.92 -6.20
N GLU A 174 -18.96 26.05 -5.93
CA GLU A 174 -19.49 26.46 -4.62
C GLU A 174 -19.25 25.39 -3.56
N GLN A 175 -19.59 24.12 -3.85
CA GLN A 175 -19.34 22.99 -2.95
C GLN A 175 -17.84 22.86 -2.61
N ALA A 176 -16.97 22.99 -3.60
CA ALA A 176 -15.53 22.91 -3.40
C ALA A 176 -15.03 24.00 -2.43
N ARG A 177 -15.50 25.25 -2.60
CA ARG A 177 -15.14 26.37 -1.72
C ARG A 177 -15.70 26.19 -0.30
N ALA A 178 -16.94 25.75 -0.18
CA ALA A 178 -17.58 25.51 1.11
C ALA A 178 -16.85 24.40 1.90
N ALA A 179 -16.39 23.35 1.21
CA ALA A 179 -15.70 22.22 1.84
C ALA A 179 -14.24 22.51 2.23
N ALA A 180 -13.55 23.43 1.55
CA ALA A 180 -12.10 23.59 1.67
C ALA A 180 -11.60 24.13 3.01
N GLY A 181 -12.45 24.85 3.77
CA GLY A 181 -12.02 25.56 4.99
C GLY A 181 -10.95 26.64 4.75
N ARG A 182 -10.62 26.94 3.48
CA ARG A 182 -9.64 27.94 3.03
C ARG A 182 -10.00 28.46 1.64
N ALA A 183 -9.37 29.56 1.23
CA ALA A 183 -9.48 30.05 -0.15
C ALA A 183 -8.81 29.07 -1.13
N LEU A 184 -9.52 28.74 -2.21
CA LEU A 184 -9.03 27.90 -3.30
C LEU A 184 -8.56 28.77 -4.48
N THR A 185 -7.48 28.36 -5.14
CA THR A 185 -7.05 28.98 -6.41
C THR A 185 -8.02 28.61 -7.55
N PRO A 186 -8.04 29.37 -8.66
CA PRO A 186 -8.80 28.98 -9.84
C PRO A 186 -8.43 27.59 -10.36
N GLU A 187 -7.15 27.18 -10.29
CA GLU A 187 -6.76 25.81 -10.71
C GLU A 187 -7.33 24.76 -9.76
N GLN A 188 -7.30 25.00 -8.45
CA GLN A 188 -7.87 24.07 -7.45
C GLN A 188 -9.37 23.89 -7.66
N VAL A 189 -10.10 24.99 -7.81
CA VAL A 189 -11.54 24.95 -8.12
C VAL A 189 -11.80 24.15 -9.39
N LYS A 190 -11.04 24.43 -10.46
CA LYS A 190 -11.19 23.70 -11.73
C LYS A 190 -10.94 22.20 -11.53
N ALA A 191 -9.86 21.83 -10.85
CA ALA A 191 -9.51 20.44 -10.59
C ALA A 191 -10.62 19.69 -9.84
N TYR A 192 -11.18 20.29 -8.78
CA TYR A 192 -12.30 19.69 -8.04
C TYR A 192 -13.58 19.60 -8.86
N SER A 193 -13.85 20.56 -9.73
CA SER A 193 -15.05 20.55 -10.57
C SER A 193 -15.00 19.60 -11.76
N THR A 194 -13.80 19.31 -12.28
CA THR A 194 -13.67 18.41 -13.44
C THR A 194 -13.31 16.98 -13.04
N GLY A 195 -12.37 16.83 -12.12
CA GLY A 195 -11.84 15.53 -11.73
C GLY A 195 -12.36 15.04 -10.39
N GLY A 196 -12.84 15.93 -9.53
CA GLY A 196 -13.17 15.60 -8.15
C GLY A 196 -11.99 15.68 -7.20
N GLY A 197 -12.26 15.36 -5.94
CA GLY A 197 -11.29 15.42 -4.85
C GLY A 197 -11.96 15.67 -3.52
N VAL A 198 -11.15 15.99 -2.51
CA VAL A 198 -11.60 16.19 -1.13
C VAL A 198 -10.99 17.49 -0.57
N PRO A 199 -11.56 18.66 -0.90
CA PRO A 199 -11.00 19.96 -0.50
C PRO A 199 -10.81 20.11 1.01
N GLY A 200 -11.65 19.47 1.83
CA GLY A 200 -11.57 19.55 3.29
C GLY A 200 -10.32 18.90 3.89
N LEU A 201 -9.56 18.12 3.12
CA LEU A 201 -8.27 17.56 3.55
C LEU A 201 -7.08 18.47 3.23
N ASP A 202 -7.29 19.53 2.44
CA ASP A 202 -6.22 20.41 2.02
C ASP A 202 -5.51 21.11 3.17
N GLY A 203 -4.19 21.14 3.10
CA GLY A 203 -3.36 21.70 4.15
C GLY A 203 -3.40 20.90 5.46
N GLN A 204 -4.14 19.79 5.52
CA GLN A 204 -4.29 18.92 6.70
C GLN A 204 -3.38 17.68 6.64
N TYR A 205 -3.07 17.16 5.46
CA TYR A 205 -2.25 15.96 5.28
C TYR A 205 -1.19 16.19 4.21
N THR A 206 -0.06 15.49 4.33
CA THR A 206 1.00 15.53 3.31
C THR A 206 0.52 14.77 2.08
N VAL A 207 0.29 15.49 0.99
CA VAL A 207 0.14 14.90 -0.35
C VAL A 207 1.55 14.80 -0.94
N PHE A 208 2.01 13.58 -1.21
CA PHE A 208 3.39 13.30 -1.62
C PHE A 208 3.51 12.61 -2.98
N GLY A 209 2.39 12.42 -3.67
CA GLY A 209 2.37 11.89 -5.03
C GLY A 209 0.97 11.92 -5.63
N GLU A 210 0.84 11.29 -6.80
CA GLU A 210 -0.44 11.09 -7.47
C GLU A 210 -0.42 9.90 -8.43
N VAL A 211 -1.59 9.30 -8.62
CA VAL A 211 -1.84 8.32 -9.68
C VAL A 211 -1.83 9.04 -11.03
N VAL A 212 -0.92 8.62 -11.91
CA VAL A 212 -0.76 9.15 -13.27
C VAL A 212 -1.35 8.22 -14.33
N GLU A 213 -1.50 6.93 -14.03
CA GLU A 213 -2.23 5.96 -14.85
C GLU A 213 -3.04 5.00 -13.98
N GLY A 214 -4.18 4.53 -14.47
CA GLY A 214 -5.05 3.60 -13.74
C GLY A 214 -6.00 4.29 -12.74
N LEU A 215 -6.43 5.53 -13.02
CA LEU A 215 -7.40 6.25 -12.18
C LEU A 215 -8.75 5.50 -12.02
N ASP A 216 -9.12 4.66 -12.98
CA ASP A 216 -10.32 3.80 -12.91
C ASP A 216 -10.19 2.69 -11.87
N VAL A 217 -8.96 2.26 -11.55
CA VAL A 217 -8.70 1.25 -10.52
C VAL A 217 -9.11 1.77 -9.14
N ILE A 218 -9.00 3.08 -8.91
CA ILE A 218 -9.47 3.73 -7.68
C ILE A 218 -10.97 3.47 -7.49
N ASP A 219 -11.78 3.63 -8.54
CA ASP A 219 -13.23 3.38 -8.46
C ASP A 219 -13.55 1.90 -8.31
N LYS A 220 -12.79 1.02 -8.96
CA LYS A 220 -12.97 -0.43 -8.79
C LYS A 220 -12.79 -0.82 -7.33
N ILE A 221 -11.74 -0.30 -6.67
CA ILE A 221 -11.50 -0.53 -5.24
C ILE A 221 -12.59 0.13 -4.40
N ALA A 222 -12.96 1.38 -4.71
CA ALA A 222 -13.97 2.12 -3.96
C ALA A 222 -15.39 1.54 -4.05
N ASN A 223 -15.66 0.68 -5.03
CA ASN A 223 -16.93 -0.01 -5.21
C ASN A 223 -16.92 -1.45 -4.66
N GLU A 224 -15.82 -1.93 -4.08
CA GLU A 224 -15.82 -3.20 -3.37
C GLU A 224 -16.78 -3.13 -2.17
N PRO A 225 -17.55 -4.20 -1.89
CA PRO A 225 -18.35 -4.27 -0.68
C PRO A 225 -17.45 -4.15 0.55
N VAL A 226 -17.87 -3.37 1.55
CA VAL A 226 -17.13 -3.18 2.79
C VAL A 226 -17.94 -3.63 4.01
N GLY A 227 -17.23 -4.01 5.07
CA GLY A 227 -17.79 -4.24 6.40
C GLY A 227 -18.14 -2.94 7.13
N MET A 228 -18.61 -3.08 8.37
CA MET A 228 -19.01 -1.93 9.21
C MET A 228 -17.84 -0.99 9.56
N ASP A 229 -16.61 -1.51 9.52
CA ASP A 229 -15.36 -0.80 9.71
C ASP A 229 -14.85 -0.10 8.43
N ASN A 230 -15.56 -0.26 7.31
CA ASN A 230 -15.16 0.12 5.96
C ASN A 230 -13.99 -0.72 5.40
N TRP A 231 -13.68 -1.87 5.97
CA TRP A 231 -12.71 -2.80 5.40
C TRP A 231 -13.37 -3.61 4.26
N PRO A 232 -12.75 -3.78 3.08
CA PRO A 232 -13.31 -4.60 2.01
C PRO A 232 -13.60 -6.03 2.44
N THR A 233 -14.82 -6.55 2.21
CA THR A 233 -15.19 -7.92 2.61
C THR A 233 -14.35 -9.00 1.93
N LYS A 234 -13.72 -8.65 0.80
CA LYS A 234 -12.66 -9.41 0.16
C LYS A 234 -11.43 -8.52 0.04
N ASP A 235 -10.37 -8.90 0.75
CA ASP A 235 -9.11 -8.17 0.75
C ASP A 235 -8.64 -7.77 -0.66
N VAL A 236 -8.15 -6.54 -0.74
CA VAL A 236 -7.49 -5.99 -1.91
C VAL A 236 -6.02 -5.84 -1.54
N GLY A 237 -5.26 -6.92 -1.72
CA GLY A 237 -3.82 -6.95 -1.50
C GLY A 237 -3.06 -6.03 -2.44
N ILE A 238 -1.95 -5.49 -1.92
CA ILE A 238 -1.08 -4.54 -2.60
C ILE A 238 0.23 -5.23 -2.98
N LYS A 239 0.75 -4.94 -4.17
CA LYS A 239 2.14 -5.19 -4.56
C LYS A 239 2.72 -3.92 -5.14
N VAL A 240 3.91 -3.51 -4.71
CA VAL A 240 4.53 -2.25 -5.16
C VAL A 240 5.91 -2.50 -5.75
N GLU A 241 6.08 -2.07 -7.00
CA GLU A 241 7.36 -2.06 -7.69
C GLU A 241 7.86 -0.62 -7.83
N VAL A 242 9.10 -0.34 -7.44
CA VAL A 242 9.74 0.95 -7.69
C VAL A 242 10.35 0.96 -9.08
N LEU A 243 9.96 1.91 -9.93
CA LEU A 243 10.52 2.06 -11.26
C LEU A 243 11.91 2.69 -11.19
N LYS A 244 12.81 2.22 -12.07
CA LYS A 244 14.19 2.70 -12.19
C LYS A 244 14.28 4.07 -12.85
#